data_AF-A0A7S3PT31-F1
#
_entry.id   AF-A0A7S3PT31-F1
#
_cell.length_a   1.000
_cell.length_b   1.000
_cell.length_c   1.000
_cell.angle_alpha   90.00
_cell.angle_beta   90.00
_cell.angle_gamma   90.00
#
_symmetry.space_group_name_H-M   'P 1'
#
loop_
_entity.id
_entity.type
_entity.pdbx_description
1 polymer ?
#
loop_
_entity_poly.entity_id
_entity_poly.type
_entity_poly.pdbx_seq_one_letter_code
_entity_poly.pdbx_strand_id
1 'polypeptide(L)'
;EFLTGSVTTSFIDEHPELLQPKKVRRNRGNKLLEYLGNIIVNGNATELGATGPPPSRVEPIVPLIEDPPKTTERSLKQIFDQDGANAFAKAVRNKKGLLITDTTWRDAHQSLLATRLRTNDILKIAKPTAKVLSNAYSL
;
A
#
# COMPACT_ATOMS: atom_id res chain seq x y z
N GLU A 1 -32.72 13.06 -33.36
CA GLU A 1 -32.90 12.20 -34.54
C GLU A 1 -33.34 10.80 -34.17
N PHE A 2 -32.45 9.95 -33.61
CA PHE A 2 -32.82 8.58 -33.22
C PHE A 2 -34.01 8.50 -32.25
N LEU A 3 -33.95 9.23 -31.13
CA LEU A 3 -35.03 9.23 -30.13
C LEU A 3 -36.34 9.86 -30.64
N THR A 4 -36.29 10.68 -31.70
CA THR A 4 -37.44 11.39 -32.27
C THR A 4 -38.02 10.69 -33.50
N GLY A 5 -37.44 9.55 -33.93
CA GLY A 5 -37.90 8.76 -35.08
C GLY A 5 -37.59 9.36 -36.46
N SER A 6 -36.97 10.55 -36.53
CA SER A 6 -36.48 11.14 -37.77
C SER A 6 -35.09 10.61 -38.11
N VAL A 7 -35.03 9.39 -38.64
CA VAL A 7 -33.79 8.76 -39.13
C VAL A 7 -33.97 8.27 -40.56
N THR A 8 -32.92 8.39 -41.37
CA THR A 8 -32.87 7.94 -42.77
C THR A 8 -31.93 6.74 -42.91
N THR A 9 -31.86 6.13 -44.10
CA THR A 9 -30.89 5.07 -44.40
C THR A 9 -29.43 5.54 -44.29
N SER A 10 -29.18 6.85 -44.39
CA SER A 10 -27.84 7.46 -44.32
C SER A 10 -27.45 7.90 -42.90
N PHE A 11 -28.33 7.71 -41.91
CA PHE A 11 -28.15 8.20 -40.55
C PHE A 11 -26.80 7.83 -39.91
N ILE A 12 -26.32 6.58 -40.09
CA ILE A 12 -25.03 6.16 -39.52
C ILE A 12 -23.85 6.82 -40.24
N ASP A 13 -23.91 6.98 -41.57
CA ASP A 13 -22.86 7.61 -42.38
C ASP A 13 -22.74 9.12 -42.08
N GLU A 14 -23.87 9.76 -41.79
CA GLU A 14 -23.96 11.19 -41.44
C GLU A 14 -23.49 11.51 -40.01
N HIS A 15 -23.35 10.49 -39.14
CA HIS A 15 -22.98 10.64 -37.73
C HIS A 15 -21.72 9.82 -37.37
N PRO A 16 -20.53 10.17 -37.92
CA PRO A 16 -19.28 9.44 -37.71
C PRO A 16 -18.84 9.37 -36.23
N GLU A 17 -19.34 10.26 -35.37
CA GLU A 17 -19.13 10.22 -33.92
C GLU A 17 -19.73 8.99 -33.23
N LEU A 18 -20.72 8.33 -33.84
CA LEU A 18 -21.27 7.06 -33.33
C LEU A 18 -20.25 5.92 -33.40
N LEU A 19 -19.33 5.98 -34.36
CA LEU A 19 -18.29 4.99 -34.61
C LEU A 19 -16.95 5.36 -33.97
N GLN A 20 -16.85 6.55 -33.37
CA GLN A 20 -15.63 6.94 -32.66
C GLN A 20 -15.44 6.02 -31.44
N PRO A 21 -14.25 5.39 -31.30
CA PRO A 21 -13.97 4.57 -30.13
C PRO A 21 -14.02 5.46 -28.89
N LYS A 22 -15.00 5.21 -28.02
CA LYS A 22 -15.09 5.91 -26.75
C LYS A 22 -13.80 5.69 -25.96
N LYS A 23 -13.30 6.74 -25.30
CA LYS A 23 -12.15 6.64 -24.38
C LYS A 23 -12.35 5.41 -23.49
N VAL A 24 -11.43 4.45 -23.60
CA VAL A 24 -11.49 3.20 -22.83
C VAL A 24 -11.56 3.57 -21.35
N ARG A 25 -12.72 3.35 -20.74
CA ARG A 25 -12.89 3.56 -19.30
C ARG A 25 -11.90 2.64 -18.59
N ARG A 26 -11.27 3.14 -17.53
CA ARG A 26 -10.34 2.35 -16.70
C ARG A 26 -11.06 1.11 -16.18
N ASN A 27 -10.76 -0.06 -16.77
CA ASN A 27 -11.43 -1.31 -16.45
C ASN A 27 -10.75 -2.03 -15.28
N ARG A 28 -10.72 -1.39 -14.10
CA ARG A 28 -10.09 -1.97 -12.91
C ARG A 28 -10.88 -3.16 -12.35
N GLY A 29 -12.21 -3.10 -12.44
CA GLY A 29 -13.10 -4.15 -11.97
C GLY A 29 -12.86 -5.48 -12.68
N ASN A 30 -12.88 -5.50 -14.02
CA ASN A 30 -12.67 -6.75 -14.77
C ASN A 30 -11.25 -7.28 -14.56
N LYS A 31 -10.23 -6.42 -14.49
CA LYS A 31 -8.85 -6.86 -14.19
C LYS A 31 -8.74 -7.56 -12.84
N LEU A 32 -9.46 -7.06 -11.82
CA LEU A 32 -9.49 -7.70 -10.51
C LEU A 32 -10.21 -9.05 -10.56
N LEU A 33 -11.36 -9.12 -11.24
CA LEU A 33 -12.10 -10.37 -11.39
C LEU A 33 -11.31 -11.42 -12.18
N GLU A 34 -10.63 -11.01 -13.24
CA GLU A 34 -9.73 -11.85 -14.03
C GLU A 34 -8.57 -12.38 -13.18
N TYR A 35 -7.94 -11.53 -12.39
CA TYR A 35 -6.88 -11.93 -11.46
C TYR A 35 -7.38 -12.95 -10.42
N LEU A 36 -8.53 -12.70 -9.80
CA LEU A 36 -9.12 -13.61 -8.81
C LEU A 36 -9.52 -14.95 -9.45
N GLY A 37 -10.18 -14.91 -10.61
CA GLY A 37 -10.57 -16.11 -11.35
C GLY A 37 -9.36 -16.96 -11.74
N ASN A 38 -8.29 -16.33 -12.22
CA ASN A 38 -7.05 -17.03 -12.54
C ASN A 38 -6.43 -17.69 -11.31
N ILE A 39 -6.36 -17.02 -10.16
CA ILE A 39 -5.81 -17.60 -8.93
C ILE A 39 -6.69 -18.74 -8.40
N ILE A 40 -8.02 -18.63 -8.48
CA ILE A 40 -8.93 -19.67 -8.00
C ILE A 40 -8.78 -20.95 -8.84
N VAL A 41 -8.63 -20.82 -10.17
CA VAL A 41 -8.55 -21.97 -11.08
C VAL A 41 -7.14 -22.55 -11.16
N ASN A 42 -6.13 -21.69 -11.30
CA ASN A 42 -4.75 -22.10 -11.59
C ASN A 42 -3.83 -22.05 -10.35
N GLY A 43 -4.30 -21.51 -9.23
CA GLY A 43 -3.48 -21.28 -8.04
C GLY A 43 -2.54 -20.08 -8.15
N ASN A 44 -1.72 -19.88 -7.12
CA ASN A 44 -0.62 -18.91 -7.17
C ASN A 44 0.56 -19.49 -7.97
N ALA A 45 1.34 -18.61 -8.60
CA ALA A 45 2.54 -19.03 -9.33
C ALA A 45 3.51 -19.78 -8.40
N THR A 46 3.90 -20.99 -8.79
CA THR A 46 4.76 -21.90 -8.00
C THR A 46 6.14 -21.31 -7.70
N GLU A 47 6.66 -20.49 -8.61
CA GLU A 47 7.90 -19.72 -8.47
C GLU A 47 7.88 -18.72 -7.30
N LEU A 48 6.70 -18.35 -6.79
CA LEU A 48 6.57 -17.49 -5.61
C LEU A 48 6.83 -18.24 -4.30
N GLY A 49 6.98 -19.57 -4.33
CA GLY A 49 7.24 -20.39 -3.15
C GLY A 49 6.04 -20.49 -2.20
N ALA A 50 4.85 -20.10 -2.65
CA ALA A 50 3.60 -20.28 -1.93
C ALA A 50 3.11 -21.74 -2.04
N THR A 51 3.97 -22.69 -1.69
CA THR A 51 3.68 -24.11 -1.65
C THR A 51 3.35 -24.51 -0.22
N GLY A 52 2.21 -25.16 0.00
CA GLY A 52 1.81 -25.58 1.34
C GLY A 52 0.31 -25.57 1.58
N PRO A 53 -0.11 -25.83 2.83
CA PRO A 53 -1.51 -25.79 3.23
C PRO A 53 -2.11 -24.39 3.01
N PRO A 54 -3.45 -24.28 2.93
CA PRO A 54 -4.12 -22.99 2.83
C PRO A 54 -3.71 -22.07 3.99
N PRO A 55 -3.68 -20.74 3.75
CA PRO A 55 -3.31 -19.78 4.78
C PRO A 55 -4.24 -19.88 6.00
N SER A 56 -3.75 -19.39 7.14
CA SER A 56 -4.56 -19.28 8.34
C SER A 56 -5.86 -18.51 8.06
N ARG A 57 -6.97 -19.02 8.59
CA ARG A 57 -8.28 -18.34 8.55
C ARG A 57 -8.42 -17.28 9.63
N VAL A 58 -7.44 -17.18 10.54
CA VAL A 58 -7.45 -16.19 11.61
C VAL A 58 -7.05 -14.84 11.05
N GLU A 59 -7.94 -13.86 11.18
CA GLU A 59 -7.60 -12.47 10.86
C GLU A 59 -6.72 -11.89 11.98
N PRO A 60 -5.55 -11.30 11.66
CA PRO A 60 -4.71 -10.67 12.66
C PRO A 60 -5.42 -9.48 13.31
N ILE A 61 -5.41 -9.45 14.64
CA ILE A 61 -5.99 -8.33 15.41
C ILE A 61 -5.04 -7.14 15.31
N VAL A 62 -5.55 -6.00 14.85
CA VAL A 62 -4.83 -4.73 14.91
C VAL A 62 -4.98 -4.15 16.31
N PRO A 63 -3.90 -3.95 17.08
CA PRO A 63 -3.99 -3.47 18.45
C PRO A 63 -4.45 -2.01 18.48
N LEU A 64 -5.31 -1.69 19.45
CA LEU A 64 -5.67 -0.32 19.79
C LEU A 64 -4.58 0.25 20.72
N ILE A 65 -3.80 1.20 20.22
CA ILE A 65 -2.75 1.86 20.98
C ILE A 65 -3.19 3.29 21.29
N GLU A 66 -3.18 3.65 22.56
CA GLU A 66 -3.43 5.03 23.02
C GLU A 66 -2.38 5.97 22.43
N ASP A 67 -2.76 7.24 22.23
CA ASP A 67 -1.78 8.22 21.77
C ASP A 67 -0.73 8.45 22.86
N PRO A 68 0.57 8.53 22.48
CA PRO A 68 1.60 8.89 23.42
C PRO A 68 1.28 10.27 24.02
N PRO A 69 1.71 10.54 25.26
CA PRO A 69 1.51 11.84 25.89
C PRO A 69 2.05 12.94 24.99
N LYS A 70 1.31 14.05 24.87
CA LYS A 70 1.74 15.20 24.08
C LYS A 70 3.08 15.69 24.61
N THR A 71 4.12 15.53 23.80
CA THR A 71 5.45 16.06 24.08
C THR A 71 5.68 17.32 23.26
N THR A 72 6.38 18.29 23.84
CA THR A 72 6.91 19.44 23.11
C THR A 72 8.22 19.11 22.39
N GLU A 73 8.80 17.94 22.67
CA GLU A 73 10.02 17.48 22.02
C GLU A 73 9.75 17.12 20.55
N ARG A 74 10.57 17.70 19.67
CA ARG A 74 10.53 17.38 18.23
C ARG A 74 11.06 15.98 17.99
N SER A 75 10.38 15.21 17.14
CA SER A 75 10.87 13.90 16.69
C SER A 75 12.10 14.06 15.78
N LEU A 76 12.89 12.99 15.66
CA LEU A 76 14.04 12.97 14.75
C LEU A 76 13.63 13.28 13.29
N LYS A 77 12.45 12.83 12.86
CA LYS A 77 11.90 13.16 11.54
C LYS A 77 11.60 14.66 11.40
N GLN A 78 11.00 15.28 12.41
CA GLN A 78 10.72 16.72 12.41
C GLN A 78 12.02 17.54 12.38
N ILE A 79 13.03 17.13 13.15
CA ILE A 79 14.36 17.77 13.12
C ILE A 79 14.98 17.65 11.72
N PHE A 80 14.90 16.48 11.10
CA PHE A 80 15.41 16.30 9.74
C PHE A 80 14.69 17.19 8.72
N ASP A 81 13.36 17.26 8.76
CA ASP A 81 12.56 18.03 7.80
C ASP A 81 12.77 19.55 7.92
N GLN A 82 12.97 20.04 9.15
CA GLN A 82 13.06 21.48 9.43
C GLN A 82 14.50 21.98 9.40
N ASP A 83 15.43 21.21 9.97
CA ASP A 83 16.80 21.66 10.27
C ASP A 83 17.86 20.90 9.45
N GLY A 84 17.47 19.86 8.70
CA GLY A 84 18.32 19.11 7.79
C GLY A 84 19.22 18.04 8.43
N ALA A 85 20.01 17.38 7.58
CA ALA A 85 20.83 16.22 7.95
C ALA A 85 21.87 16.51 9.05
N ASN A 86 22.49 17.69 9.03
CA ASN A 86 23.50 18.08 10.03
C ASN A 86 22.89 18.21 11.44
N ALA A 87 21.71 18.83 11.53
CA ALA A 87 20.98 18.95 12.79
C ALA A 87 20.48 17.60 13.29
N PHE A 88 20.00 16.74 12.38
CA PHE A 88 19.63 15.36 12.69
C PHE A 88 20.81 14.58 13.31
N ALA A 89 21.99 14.59 12.66
CA ALA A 89 23.16 13.89 13.16
C ALA A 89 23.61 14.42 14.54
N LYS A 90 23.51 15.73 14.78
CA LYS A 90 23.78 16.34 16.08
C LYS A 90 22.76 15.89 17.14
N ALA A 91 21.48 15.84 16.79
CA ALA A 91 20.41 15.38 17.69
C ALA A 91 20.62 13.91 18.11
N VAL A 92 21.00 13.05 17.16
CA VAL A 92 21.31 11.63 17.42
C VAL A 92 22.49 11.50 18.40
N ARG A 93 23.60 12.20 18.16
CA ARG A 93 24.78 12.17 19.06
C ARG A 93 24.49 12.70 20.46
N ASN A 94 23.57 13.65 20.57
CA ASN A 94 23.19 14.25 21.86
C ASN A 94 22.14 13.43 22.63
N LYS A 95 21.48 12.46 22.00
CA LYS A 95 20.48 11.62 22.67
C LYS A 95 21.18 10.69 23.66
N LYS A 96 20.81 10.76 24.93
CA LYS A 96 21.26 9.81 25.95
C LYS A 96 20.47 8.50 25.81
N GLY A 97 21.16 7.37 25.76
CA GLY A 97 20.58 6.04 25.65
C GLY A 97 20.81 5.40 24.27
N LEU A 98 20.36 4.15 24.14
CA LEU A 98 20.45 3.41 22.88
C LEU A 98 19.25 3.73 22.00
N LEU A 99 19.54 4.14 20.77
CA LEU A 99 18.57 4.33 19.72
C LEU A 99 18.40 3.03 18.92
N ILE A 100 17.17 2.69 18.55
CA ILE A 100 16.81 1.43 17.89
C ILE A 100 16.20 1.72 16.51
N THR A 101 16.60 0.94 15.51
CA THR A 101 15.92 0.83 14.22
C THR A 101 15.09 -0.44 14.20
N ASP A 102 13.79 -0.32 13.95
CA ASP A 102 12.98 -1.50 13.64
C ASP A 102 13.32 -2.00 12.24
N THR A 103 13.41 -3.31 12.05
CA THR A 103 13.71 -3.92 10.74
C THR A 103 12.58 -4.82 10.25
N THR A 104 11.46 -4.83 10.97
CA THR A 104 10.31 -5.72 10.70
C THR A 104 9.78 -5.55 9.29
N TRP A 105 9.75 -4.30 8.80
CA TRP A 105 9.21 -3.96 7.48
C TRP A 105 10.17 -4.16 6.32
N ARG A 106 11.40 -4.63 6.57
CA ARG A 106 12.38 -4.89 5.50
C ARG A 106 13.23 -6.12 5.76
N ASP A 107 14.19 -6.03 6.69
CA ASP A 107 15.23 -7.05 6.85
C ASP A 107 14.68 -8.36 7.42
N ALA A 108 13.74 -8.25 8.37
CA ALA A 108 13.16 -9.42 9.02
C ALA A 108 12.47 -10.33 8.00
N HIS A 109 11.61 -9.77 7.15
CA HIS A 109 10.91 -10.56 6.14
C HIS A 109 11.77 -10.87 4.92
N GLN A 110 12.85 -10.12 4.65
CA GLN A 110 13.87 -10.53 3.67
C GLN A 110 14.56 -11.82 4.12
N SER A 111 14.92 -11.90 5.41
CA SER A 111 15.61 -13.05 5.99
C SER A 111 14.70 -14.26 6.19
N LEU A 112 13.46 -14.04 6.61
CA LEU A 112 12.55 -15.12 7.04
C LEU A 112 11.47 -15.48 6.02
N LEU A 113 11.09 -14.54 5.14
CA LEU A 113 9.94 -14.67 4.25
C LEU A 113 10.27 -14.34 2.79
N ALA A 114 11.55 -14.48 2.38
CA ALA A 114 12.02 -14.22 1.02
C ALA A 114 11.54 -12.86 0.45
N THR A 115 11.46 -11.85 1.32
CA THR A 115 11.02 -10.50 0.96
C THR A 115 9.54 -10.41 0.53
N ARG A 116 8.67 -11.32 1.00
CA ARG A 116 7.26 -11.44 0.53
C ARG A 116 6.20 -10.81 1.44
N LEU A 117 6.59 -10.01 2.44
CA LEU A 117 5.62 -9.25 3.24
C LEU A 117 4.93 -8.20 2.37
N ARG A 118 3.59 -8.15 2.40
CA ARG A 118 2.80 -7.32 1.48
C ARG A 118 2.53 -5.94 2.10
N THR A 119 2.44 -4.93 1.24
CA THR A 119 2.02 -3.57 1.63
C THR A 119 0.67 -3.56 2.35
N ASN A 120 -0.26 -4.43 1.95
CA ASN A 120 -1.55 -4.58 2.62
C ASN A 120 -1.41 -4.87 4.12
N ASP A 121 -0.44 -5.68 4.50
CA ASP A 121 -0.25 -6.11 5.89
C ASP A 121 0.53 -5.04 6.69
N ILE A 122 1.51 -4.40 6.05
CA ILE A 122 2.26 -3.25 6.61
C ILE A 122 1.32 -2.07 6.90
N LEU A 123 0.45 -1.71 5.96
CA LEU A 123 -0.47 -0.57 6.12
C LEU A 123 -1.48 -0.77 7.26
N LYS A 124 -1.88 -2.02 7.55
CA LYS A 124 -2.79 -2.33 8.66
C LYS A 124 -2.17 -1.99 10.03
N ILE A 125 -0.86 -2.15 10.18
CA ILE A 125 -0.16 -1.91 11.45
C ILE A 125 0.55 -0.55 11.53
N ALA A 126 0.63 0.19 10.41
CA ALA A 126 1.40 1.43 10.33
C ALA A 126 1.07 2.47 11.41
N LYS A 127 -0.22 2.67 11.72
CA LYS A 127 -0.65 3.62 12.77
C LYS A 127 -0.20 3.17 14.18
N PRO A 128 -0.51 1.93 14.64
CA PRO A 128 0.05 1.40 15.89
C PRO A 128 1.58 1.48 15.96
N THR A 129 2.28 1.10 14.90
CA THR A 129 3.75 1.14 14.85
C THR A 129 4.28 2.56 15.07
N ALA A 130 3.68 3.58 14.43
CA ALA A 130 4.07 4.97 14.61
C ALA A 130 3.90 5.47 16.06
N LYS A 131 2.90 4.96 16.79
CA LYS A 131 2.67 5.30 18.20
C LYS A 131 3.66 4.58 19.12
N VAL A 132 3.82 3.27 18.96
CA VAL A 132 4.68 2.44 19.81
C VAL A 132 6.15 2.80 19.62
N LEU A 133 6.57 3.06 18.38
CA LEU A 133 7.95 3.37 18.02
C LEU A 133 8.18 4.87 17.78
N SER A 134 7.39 5.73 18.42
CA SER A 134 7.49 7.19 18.25
C SER A 134 8.87 7.75 18.62
N ASN A 135 9.59 7.06 19.51
CA ASN A 135 10.92 7.42 20.01
C ASN A 135 12.06 6.59 19.39
N ALA A 136 11.76 5.72 18.43
CA ALA A 136 12.76 4.96 17.70
C ALA A 136 13.60 5.89 16.78
N TYR A 137 14.77 5.40 16.36
CA TYR A 137 15.62 6.11 15.42
C TYR A 137 15.01 6.12 14.02
N SER A 138 14.62 4.94 13.56
CA SER A 138 13.94 4.73 12.29
C SER A 138 13.13 3.43 12.35
N LEU A 139 12.30 3.26 11.32
CA LEU A 139 11.87 1.93 10.86
C LEU A 139 12.75 1.51 9.66
#